data_AF-A0A3E1NKD1-F1
#
_entry.id   AF-A0A3E1NKD1-F1
#
_cell.length_a   1.000
_cell.length_b   1.000
_cell.length_c   1.000
_cell.angle_alpha   90.00
_cell.angle_beta   90.00
_cell.angle_gamma   90.00
#
_symmetry.space_group_name_H-M   'P 1'
#
loop_
_entity.id
_entity.type
_entity.pdbx_description
1 polymer ?
#
loop_
_entity_poly.entity_id
_entity_poly.type
_entity_poly.pdbx_seq_one_letter_code
_entity_poly.pdbx_strand_id
1 'polypeptide(L)'
;MSSQELPVQAKLSSSSSSQTFLGDKISPSGSNFSVNAGPNAVVSNPLVVSLPSIAASFDVLALRRGEALQRWKEISLNVPQNYRAQIKAHFGVDVGENMSGMSTYIGGDSSSLDISEVVNTNLQSGNSQSEAVIAGKGVGSSQGSEKFEARDWGVLMCIYHNVPLLDYVSSAPDPQLFVSQNTDFPIPELDSIGMQSIPISMYSNADNELAKGFASADYTMGYLPRYYPWKTSYDYVLGAFTTTEKEWVAPITSAIWKKMLSTVATASSSVTYNIFKVNPSVLDSIFQVNADSKWDTDPFLINCAFDIKVVRNLDYSGMPY
;
A
#
# COMPACT_ATOMS: atom_id res chain seq x y z
N MET A 1 -20.15 20.06 -3.84
CA MET A 1 -21.55 20.34 -4.22
C MET A 1 -21.55 21.45 -5.25
N SER A 2 -21.88 21.17 -6.51
CA SER A 2 -22.05 22.24 -7.50
C SER A 2 -23.41 22.90 -7.28
N SER A 3 -23.44 24.22 -7.13
CA SER A 3 -24.68 24.99 -7.15
C SER A 3 -25.34 24.81 -8.51
N GLN A 4 -26.58 24.32 -8.54
CA GLN A 4 -27.36 24.18 -9.77
C GLN A 4 -28.46 25.23 -9.74
N GLU A 5 -28.50 26.10 -10.75
CA GLU A 5 -29.52 27.13 -10.86
C GLU A 5 -30.86 26.51 -11.24
N LEU A 6 -31.88 26.69 -10.39
CA LEU A 6 -33.24 26.22 -10.62
C LEU A 6 -34.08 27.38 -11.19
N PRO A 7 -34.51 27.32 -12.47
CA PRO A 7 -35.28 28.40 -13.07
C PRO A 7 -36.70 28.43 -12.48
N VAL A 8 -37.09 29.59 -11.93
CA VAL A 8 -38.46 29.84 -11.44
C VAL A 8 -39.34 30.24 -12.62
N GLN A 9 -40.46 29.55 -12.81
CA GLN A 9 -41.44 29.86 -13.86
C GLN A 9 -42.76 30.30 -13.22
N ALA A 10 -43.33 31.41 -13.71
CA ALA A 10 -44.66 31.85 -13.32
C ALA A 10 -45.69 31.33 -14.34
N LYS A 11 -46.72 30.66 -13.86
CA LYS A 11 -47.83 30.17 -14.68
C LYS A 11 -48.92 31.25 -14.74
N LEU A 12 -49.11 31.85 -15.91
CA LEU A 12 -50.04 32.97 -16.11
C LEU A 12 -51.44 32.50 -16.52
N SER A 13 -51.54 31.29 -17.10
CA SER A 13 -52.81 30.59 -17.40
C SER A 13 -52.59 29.07 -17.51
N SER A 14 -53.63 28.27 -17.76
CA SER A 14 -53.51 26.81 -17.90
C SER A 14 -52.54 26.38 -19.02
N SER A 15 -52.31 27.23 -20.03
CA SER A 15 -51.52 26.95 -21.23
C SER A 15 -50.35 27.90 -21.50
N SER A 16 -50.02 28.84 -20.60
CA SER A 16 -48.87 29.75 -20.77
C SER A 16 -48.00 29.86 -19.51
N SER A 17 -46.70 29.63 -19.70
CA SER A 17 -45.65 29.77 -18.69
C SER A 17 -44.52 30.64 -19.23
N SER A 18 -44.07 31.61 -18.43
CA SER A 18 -42.93 32.48 -18.78
C SER A 18 -41.84 32.37 -17.72
N GLN A 19 -40.58 32.32 -18.17
CA GLN A 19 -39.42 32.42 -17.28
C GLN A 19 -39.36 33.83 -16.69
N THR A 20 -39.24 33.93 -15.37
CA THR A 20 -39.17 35.22 -14.67
C THR A 20 -37.81 35.35 -14.00
N PHE A 21 -37.16 36.49 -14.19
CA PHE A 21 -35.89 36.84 -13.55
C PHE A 21 -36.19 37.73 -12.32
N LEU A 22 -35.63 37.42 -11.16
CA LEU A 22 -35.91 38.14 -9.91
C LEU A 22 -34.97 39.34 -9.68
N GLY A 23 -35.37 40.53 -10.15
CA GLY A 23 -34.94 41.86 -9.64
C GLY A 23 -33.44 42.18 -9.50
N ASP A 24 -33.14 43.39 -9.00
CA ASP A 24 -31.79 43.80 -8.59
C ASP A 24 -31.50 43.40 -7.13
N LYS A 25 -30.23 43.08 -6.83
CA LYS A 25 -29.74 42.59 -5.54
C LYS A 25 -30.07 43.56 -4.39
N ILE A 26 -30.86 43.10 -3.41
CA ILE A 26 -31.04 43.79 -2.12
C ILE A 26 -30.18 43.11 -1.03
N SER A 27 -29.53 43.91 -0.18
CA SER A 27 -28.83 43.39 1.01
C SER A 27 -29.86 43.12 2.12
N PRO A 28 -29.85 41.93 2.74
CA PRO A 28 -30.85 41.55 3.74
C PRO A 28 -30.59 42.28 5.07
N SER A 29 -31.63 42.92 5.63
CA SER A 29 -31.57 43.54 6.97
C SER A 29 -32.54 42.91 7.99
N GLY A 30 -33.04 41.70 7.72
CA GLY A 30 -33.88 40.96 8.67
C GLY A 30 -34.23 39.54 8.19
N SER A 31 -34.89 38.77 9.05
CA SER A 31 -35.28 37.36 8.82
C SER A 31 -36.55 37.18 7.97
N ASN A 32 -37.10 38.26 7.41
CA ASN A 32 -38.30 38.20 6.59
C ASN A 32 -37.95 38.39 5.11
N PHE A 33 -38.22 37.37 4.30
CA PHE A 33 -38.09 37.40 2.84
C PHE A 33 -39.40 37.90 2.23
N SER A 34 -39.38 39.06 1.57
CA SER A 34 -40.53 39.57 0.81
C SER A 34 -40.21 39.59 -0.68
N VAL A 35 -41.14 39.06 -1.49
CA VAL A 35 -41.05 39.07 -2.95
C VAL A 35 -41.95 40.18 -3.45
N ASN A 36 -41.37 41.16 -4.16
CA ASN A 36 -42.14 42.20 -4.82
C ASN A 36 -42.65 41.63 -6.15
N ALA A 37 -43.93 41.32 -6.22
CA ALA A 37 -44.52 40.83 -7.46
C ALA A 37 -44.75 42.04 -8.38
N GLY A 38 -44.22 41.99 -9.60
CA GLY A 38 -44.31 43.10 -10.57
C GLY A 38 -45.76 43.58 -10.80
N PRO A 39 -45.97 44.71 -11.51
CA PRO A 39 -47.20 45.52 -11.49
C PRO A 39 -48.51 44.82 -11.91
N ASN A 40 -48.47 43.57 -12.36
CA ASN A 40 -49.63 42.77 -12.79
C ASN A 40 -49.95 41.58 -11.87
N ALA A 41 -49.33 41.47 -10.69
CA ALA A 41 -49.57 40.35 -9.79
C ALA A 41 -50.71 40.65 -8.80
N VAL A 42 -51.85 39.99 -9.01
CA VAL A 42 -52.99 40.03 -8.08
C VAL A 42 -52.67 39.15 -6.87
N VAL A 43 -52.93 39.67 -5.66
CA VAL A 43 -52.63 39.05 -4.34
C VAL A 43 -53.26 37.65 -4.16
N SER A 44 -54.26 37.28 -4.98
CA SER A 44 -54.97 36.01 -4.91
C SER A 44 -54.27 34.81 -5.57
N ASN A 45 -53.13 35.00 -6.25
CA ASN A 45 -52.45 33.92 -6.94
C ASN A 45 -51.35 33.30 -6.06
N PRO A 46 -51.50 32.04 -5.60
CA PRO A 46 -50.47 31.39 -4.80
C PRO A 46 -49.20 31.14 -5.62
N LEU A 47 -48.04 31.46 -5.06
CA LEU A 47 -46.74 31.08 -5.63
C LEU A 47 -46.55 29.56 -5.45
N VAL A 48 -46.81 28.79 -6.51
CA VAL A 48 -46.62 27.33 -6.47
C VAL A 48 -45.21 26.99 -6.89
N VAL A 49 -44.34 26.69 -5.93
CA VAL A 49 -43.06 26.04 -6.19
C VAL A 49 -43.31 24.53 -6.21
N SER A 50 -43.57 23.97 -7.40
CA SER A 50 -43.50 22.52 -7.56
C SER A 50 -42.03 22.13 -7.64
N LEU A 51 -41.45 21.77 -6.50
CA LEU A 51 -40.27 20.92 -6.53
C LEU A 51 -40.73 19.67 -7.29
N PRO A 52 -40.12 19.26 -8.42
CA PRO A 52 -40.32 17.90 -8.87
C PRO A 52 -40.00 17.07 -7.64
N SER A 53 -40.90 16.17 -7.24
CA SER A 53 -40.55 15.25 -6.19
C SER A 53 -39.24 14.63 -6.65
N ILE A 54 -38.14 15.01 -6.02
CA ILE A 54 -36.98 14.14 -5.91
C ILE A 54 -37.54 13.04 -5.03
N ALA A 55 -38.38 12.21 -5.65
CA ALA A 55 -38.56 10.85 -5.24
C ALA A 55 -37.12 10.38 -5.26
N ALA A 56 -36.53 10.32 -4.08
CA ALA A 56 -35.49 9.39 -3.74
C ALA A 56 -36.04 8.00 -4.11
N SER A 57 -36.15 7.75 -5.41
CA SER A 57 -36.45 6.46 -5.97
C SER A 57 -35.14 5.73 -5.83
N PHE A 58 -34.99 5.13 -4.66
CA PHE A 58 -33.95 4.18 -4.39
C PHE A 58 -34.10 3.06 -5.42
N ASP A 59 -33.30 3.13 -6.49
CA ASP A 59 -33.30 2.10 -7.52
C ASP A 59 -32.63 0.86 -6.95
N VAL A 60 -33.44 -0.11 -6.54
CA VAL A 60 -33.00 -1.40 -6.01
C VAL A 60 -32.09 -2.12 -7.01
N LEU A 61 -32.24 -1.88 -8.32
CA LEU A 61 -31.35 -2.44 -9.33
C LEU A 61 -29.97 -1.79 -9.29
N ALA A 62 -29.90 -0.48 -9.08
CA ALA A 62 -28.63 0.22 -8.86
C ALA A 62 -27.92 -0.28 -7.60
N LEU A 63 -28.67 -0.51 -6.49
CA LEU A 63 -28.12 -1.11 -5.27
C LEU A 63 -27.54 -2.49 -5.55
N ARG A 64 -28.31 -3.38 -6.20
CA ARG A 64 -27.85 -4.74 -6.51
C ARG A 64 -26.61 -4.75 -7.39
N ARG A 65 -26.53 -3.83 -8.37
CA ARG A 65 -25.32 -3.63 -9.18
C ARG A 65 -24.14 -3.15 -8.35
N GLY A 66 -24.37 -2.23 -7.42
CA GLY A 66 -23.36 -1.71 -6.49
C GLY A 66 -22.79 -2.79 -5.58
N GLU A 67 -23.66 -3.58 -4.93
CA GLU A 67 -23.28 -4.71 -4.06
C GLU A 67 -22.47 -5.76 -4.84
N ALA A 68 -22.97 -6.17 -6.01
CA ALA A 68 -22.28 -7.16 -6.84
C ALA A 68 -20.90 -6.65 -7.30
N LEU A 69 -20.81 -5.37 -7.67
CA LEU A 69 -19.55 -4.73 -8.06
C LEU A 69 -18.57 -4.63 -6.89
N GLN A 70 -19.06 -4.28 -5.70
CA GLN A 70 -18.23 -4.23 -4.50
C GLN A 70 -17.65 -5.62 -4.20
N ARG A 71 -18.50 -6.65 -4.15
CA ARG A 71 -18.07 -8.03 -3.94
C ARG A 71 -17.05 -8.48 -4.99
N TRP A 72 -17.27 -8.14 -6.26
CA TRP A 72 -16.33 -8.46 -7.34
C TRP A 72 -14.96 -7.77 -7.13
N LYS A 73 -14.94 -6.50 -6.72
CA LYS A 73 -13.70 -5.76 -6.44
C LYS A 73 -12.95 -6.34 -5.23
N GLU A 74 -13.65 -6.67 -4.16
CA GLU A 74 -13.05 -7.25 -2.96
C GLU A 74 -12.39 -8.61 -3.25
N ILE A 75 -13.07 -9.48 -4.02
CA ILE A 75 -12.49 -10.76 -4.44
C ILE A 75 -11.27 -10.53 -5.33
N SER A 76 -11.39 -9.64 -6.33
CA SER A 76 -10.31 -9.41 -7.30
C SER A 76 -9.06 -8.82 -6.65
N LEU A 77 -9.21 -7.98 -5.62
CA LEU A 77 -8.10 -7.32 -4.92
C LEU A 77 -7.42 -8.25 -3.90
N ASN A 78 -8.17 -9.14 -3.25
CA ASN A 78 -7.63 -10.08 -2.27
C ASN A 78 -6.90 -11.27 -2.88
N VAL A 79 -7.06 -11.48 -4.19
CA VAL A 79 -6.47 -12.61 -4.92
C VAL A 79 -5.32 -12.09 -5.79
N PRO A 80 -4.21 -12.85 -5.94
CA PRO A 80 -3.13 -12.46 -6.85
C PRO A 80 -3.66 -12.09 -8.24
N GLN A 81 -3.10 -11.05 -8.87
CA GLN A 81 -3.55 -10.56 -10.19
C GLN A 81 -3.15 -11.48 -11.37
N ASN A 82 -2.93 -12.75 -11.06
CA ASN A 82 -2.53 -13.78 -11.99
C ASN A 82 -3.77 -14.40 -12.63
N TYR A 83 -3.74 -14.66 -13.94
CA TYR A 83 -4.88 -15.21 -14.68
C TYR A 83 -5.50 -16.43 -13.98
N ARG A 84 -4.68 -17.41 -13.61
CA ARG A 84 -5.14 -18.63 -12.93
C ARG A 84 -5.85 -18.34 -11.60
N ALA A 85 -5.27 -17.48 -10.77
CA ALA A 85 -5.82 -17.17 -9.45
C ALA A 85 -7.15 -16.42 -9.58
N GLN A 86 -7.24 -15.47 -10.51
CA GLN A 86 -8.46 -14.71 -10.78
C GLN A 86 -9.57 -15.60 -11.33
N ILE A 87 -9.27 -16.51 -12.28
CA ILE A 87 -10.27 -17.44 -12.81
C ILE A 87 -10.78 -18.39 -11.72
N LYS A 88 -9.88 -18.92 -10.89
CA LYS A 88 -10.27 -19.76 -9.75
C LYS A 88 -11.18 -19.00 -8.78
N ALA A 89 -10.84 -17.76 -8.45
CA ALA A 89 -11.59 -16.96 -7.48
C ALA A 89 -12.99 -16.56 -7.96
N HIS A 90 -13.15 -16.23 -9.24
CA HIS A 90 -14.43 -15.78 -9.80
C HIS A 90 -15.30 -16.91 -10.32
N PHE A 91 -14.70 -17.96 -10.89
CA PHE A 91 -15.42 -19.03 -11.57
C PHE A 91 -15.34 -20.38 -10.86
N GLY A 92 -14.47 -20.52 -9.84
CA GLY A 92 -14.24 -21.80 -9.16
C GLY A 92 -13.53 -22.85 -10.02
N VAL A 93 -12.96 -22.44 -11.16
CA VAL A 93 -12.31 -23.34 -12.13
C VAL A 93 -10.80 -23.24 -11.98
N ASP A 94 -10.16 -24.37 -11.72
CA ASP A 94 -8.71 -24.49 -11.72
C ASP A 94 -8.17 -24.61 -13.15
N VAL A 95 -7.40 -23.61 -13.55
CA VAL A 95 -6.73 -23.57 -14.86
C VAL A 95 -5.36 -24.24 -14.75
N GLY A 96 -4.98 -25.03 -15.77
CA GLY A 96 -3.65 -25.63 -15.87
C GLY A 96 -2.51 -24.60 -15.84
N GLU A 97 -1.38 -24.96 -15.22
CA GLU A 97 -0.23 -24.05 -15.03
C GLU A 97 0.37 -23.55 -16.34
N ASN A 98 0.36 -24.41 -17.36
CA ASN A 98 0.84 -24.11 -18.71
C ASN A 98 0.11 -22.93 -19.38
N MET A 99 -1.13 -22.61 -18.97
CA MET A 99 -1.92 -21.52 -19.54
C MET A 99 -1.73 -20.18 -18.81
N SER A 100 -0.98 -20.16 -17.70
CA SER A 100 -0.82 -18.94 -16.89
C SER A 100 0.26 -17.98 -17.43
N GLY A 101 1.11 -18.41 -18.36
CA GLY A 101 2.26 -17.62 -18.83
C GLY A 101 3.28 -17.30 -17.73
N MET A 102 3.23 -18.00 -16.60
CA MET A 102 4.09 -17.81 -15.43
C MET A 102 5.07 -18.96 -15.32
N SER A 103 6.25 -18.67 -14.78
CA SER A 103 7.21 -19.71 -14.40
C SER A 103 6.65 -20.59 -13.29
N THR A 104 6.79 -21.90 -13.43
CA THR A 104 6.43 -22.85 -12.37
C THR A 104 7.50 -22.82 -11.27
N TYR A 105 7.06 -22.61 -10.03
CA TYR A 105 7.93 -22.77 -8.87
C TYR A 105 8.08 -24.26 -8.56
N ILE A 106 9.31 -24.77 -8.65
CA ILE A 106 9.61 -26.20 -8.46
C ILE A 106 9.84 -26.51 -6.98
N GLY A 107 10.52 -25.63 -6.27
CA GLY A 107 10.93 -25.83 -4.89
C GLY A 107 12.12 -24.93 -4.54
N GLY A 108 12.62 -25.09 -3.33
CA GLY A 108 13.68 -24.26 -2.78
C GLY A 108 13.82 -24.45 -1.28
N ASP A 109 14.96 -24.04 -0.75
CA ASP A 109 15.25 -24.06 0.68
C ASP A 109 15.47 -22.63 1.18
N SER A 110 15.23 -22.41 2.47
CA SER A 110 15.40 -21.13 3.13
C SER A 110 16.15 -21.31 4.44
N SER A 111 17.24 -20.58 4.63
CA SER A 111 18.02 -20.56 5.86
C SER A 111 18.20 -19.13 6.35
N SER A 112 18.33 -18.95 7.66
CA SER A 112 18.77 -17.67 8.23
C SER A 112 20.25 -17.43 7.93
N LEU A 113 20.61 -16.16 7.74
CA LEU A 113 21.99 -15.70 7.71
C LEU A 113 22.19 -14.86 8.97
N ASP A 114 22.97 -15.39 9.91
CA ASP A 114 23.21 -14.73 11.19
C ASP A 114 24.55 -13.99 11.14
N ILE A 115 24.55 -12.73 11.53
CA ILE A 115 25.76 -11.89 11.64
C ILE A 115 26.17 -11.88 13.11
N SER A 116 27.31 -12.51 13.40
CA SER A 116 27.85 -12.57 14.76
C SER A 116 29.02 -11.60 14.93
N GLU A 117 29.16 -11.07 16.14
CA GLU A 117 30.31 -10.26 16.51
C GLU A 117 31.60 -11.09 16.59
N VAL A 118 32.70 -10.45 16.21
CA VAL A 118 34.07 -10.94 16.28
C VAL A 118 34.83 -9.89 17.08
N VAL A 119 35.05 -10.20 18.36
CA VAL A 119 35.75 -9.31 19.30
C VAL A 119 37.25 -9.57 19.21
N ASN A 120 38.04 -8.53 18.95
CA ASN A 120 39.50 -8.64 19.09
C ASN A 120 39.89 -8.61 20.58
N THR A 121 40.37 -9.74 21.11
CA THR A 121 40.78 -9.87 22.52
C THR A 121 42.24 -9.47 22.78
N ASN A 122 43.02 -9.10 21.75
CA ASN A 122 44.41 -8.68 21.90
C ASN A 122 44.50 -7.18 22.25
N LEU A 123 44.11 -6.86 23.49
CA LEU A 123 44.25 -5.52 24.05
C LEU A 123 45.71 -5.34 24.52
N GLN A 124 46.53 -4.61 23.77
CA GLN A 124 47.88 -4.25 24.24
C GLN A 124 47.79 -3.37 25.49
N SER A 125 48.36 -3.81 26.61
CA SER A 125 48.50 -2.98 27.80
C SER A 125 49.64 -1.97 27.62
N GLY A 126 49.33 -0.70 27.36
CA GLY A 126 50.32 0.38 27.22
C GLY A 126 49.71 1.74 26.86
N ASN A 127 50.54 2.78 26.67
CA ASN A 127 50.14 4.16 26.35
C ASN A 127 49.42 4.35 25.00
N SER A 128 49.29 3.28 24.22
CA SER A 128 48.45 3.23 23.02
C SER A 128 47.37 2.19 23.30
N GLN A 129 46.28 2.62 23.95
CA GLN A 129 45.13 1.74 24.15
C GLN A 129 44.62 1.30 22.79
N SER A 130 44.82 0.03 22.43
CA SER A 130 44.07 -0.58 21.34
C SER A 130 42.63 -0.74 21.85
N GLU A 131 41.73 0.11 21.38
CA GLU A 131 40.30 -0.04 21.66
C GLU A 131 39.83 -1.42 21.16
N ALA A 132 38.89 -2.03 21.89
CA ALA A 132 38.27 -3.28 21.46
C ALA A 132 37.43 -2.99 20.21
N VAL A 133 37.97 -3.32 19.03
CA VAL A 133 37.21 -3.23 17.77
C VAL A 133 36.36 -4.48 17.64
N ILE A 134 35.03 -4.29 17.60
CA ILE A 134 34.05 -5.34 17.31
C ILE A 134 33.80 -5.31 15.80
N ALA A 135 34.00 -6.44 15.12
CA ALA A 135 33.68 -6.60 13.70
C ALA A 135 32.63 -7.70 13.52
N GLY A 136 31.73 -7.58 12.54
CA GLY A 136 30.75 -8.62 12.25
C GLY A 136 31.24 -9.64 11.21
N LYS A 137 30.88 -10.91 11.36
CA LYS A 137 30.95 -11.89 10.26
C LYS A 137 29.62 -12.62 10.14
N GLY A 138 28.98 -12.46 8.97
CA GLY A 138 27.80 -13.23 8.59
C GLY A 138 28.18 -14.51 7.84
N VAL A 139 27.66 -15.66 8.27
CA VAL A 139 27.79 -16.91 7.53
C VAL A 139 26.44 -17.62 7.50
N GLY A 140 25.96 -17.92 6.30
CA GLY A 140 24.79 -18.75 6.07
C GLY A 140 25.17 -19.95 5.21
N SER A 141 24.56 -21.11 5.50
CA SER A 141 24.69 -22.30 4.66
C SER A 141 23.37 -23.03 4.61
N SER A 142 22.98 -23.47 3.42
CA SER A 142 21.79 -24.27 3.18
C SER A 142 22.12 -25.34 2.14
N GLN A 143 21.39 -26.45 2.22
CA GLN A 143 21.43 -27.51 1.22
C GLN A 143 20.01 -28.00 0.98
N GLY A 144 19.59 -27.94 -0.28
CA GLY A 144 18.31 -28.46 -0.73
C GLY A 144 18.49 -29.42 -1.90
N SER A 145 17.48 -30.26 -2.12
CA SER A 145 17.38 -31.09 -3.32
C SER A 145 15.94 -31.16 -3.75
N GLU A 146 15.69 -30.96 -5.04
CA GLU A 146 14.35 -31.03 -5.61
C GLU A 146 14.32 -32.00 -6.78
N LYS A 147 13.15 -32.62 -6.98
CA LYS A 147 12.88 -33.47 -8.14
C LYS A 147 11.72 -32.88 -8.91
N PHE A 148 11.91 -32.72 -10.21
CA PHE A 148 10.92 -32.16 -11.11
C PHE A 148 10.88 -32.92 -12.42
N GLU A 149 9.67 -33.17 -12.91
CA GLU A 149 9.44 -33.75 -14.23
C GLU A 149 8.97 -32.65 -15.19
N ALA A 150 9.80 -32.34 -16.17
CA ALA A 150 9.46 -31.36 -17.19
C ALA A 150 8.48 -31.96 -18.21
N ARG A 151 7.29 -31.35 -18.34
CA ARG A 151 6.29 -31.74 -19.33
C ARG A 151 6.56 -31.16 -20.73
N ASP A 152 7.34 -30.08 -20.79
CA ASP A 152 7.66 -29.35 -22.00
C ASP A 152 9.10 -28.80 -21.93
N TRP A 153 9.62 -28.33 -23.06
CA TRP A 153 10.93 -27.69 -23.15
C TRP A 153 10.95 -26.38 -22.37
N GLY A 154 12.02 -26.12 -21.63
CA GLY A 154 12.11 -24.90 -20.81
C GLY A 154 13.50 -24.67 -20.22
N VAL A 155 13.61 -23.57 -19.47
CA VAL A 155 14.82 -23.18 -18.75
C VAL A 155 14.60 -23.36 -17.26
N LEU A 156 15.50 -24.07 -16.59
CA LEU A 156 15.54 -24.16 -15.14
C LEU A 156 16.35 -22.98 -14.60
N MET A 157 15.74 -22.16 -13.75
CA MET A 157 16.39 -21.02 -13.10
C MET A 157 16.47 -21.25 -11.60
N CYS A 158 17.65 -21.04 -11.01
CA CYS A 158 17.86 -21.01 -9.57
C CYS A 158 18.15 -19.56 -9.16
N ILE A 159 17.34 -19.00 -8.27
CA ILE A 159 17.45 -17.60 -7.83
C ILE A 159 17.75 -17.61 -6.34
N TYR A 160 18.83 -16.93 -5.94
CA TYR A 160 19.12 -16.61 -4.56
C TYR A 160 18.56 -15.22 -4.22
N HIS A 161 17.93 -15.10 -3.06
CA HIS A 161 17.38 -13.85 -2.57
C HIS A 161 17.60 -13.78 -1.06
N ASN A 162 18.31 -12.73 -0.60
CA ASN A 162 18.50 -12.45 0.81
C ASN A 162 17.87 -11.10 1.14
N VAL A 163 17.02 -11.08 2.15
CA VAL A 163 16.34 -9.87 2.63
C VAL A 163 16.51 -9.78 4.13
N PRO A 164 17.01 -8.65 4.65
CA PRO A 164 17.07 -8.46 6.09
C PRO A 164 15.64 -8.37 6.67
N LEU A 165 15.49 -8.78 7.92
CA LEU A 165 14.33 -8.39 8.71
C LEU A 165 14.46 -6.89 8.98
N LEU A 166 13.40 -6.14 8.65
CA LEU A 166 13.42 -4.68 8.70
C LEU A 166 12.66 -4.20 9.91
N ASP A 167 13.28 -3.28 10.65
CA ASP A 167 12.65 -2.63 11.79
C ASP A 167 12.31 -1.18 11.42
N TYR A 168 11.15 -0.69 11.82
CA TYR A 168 10.78 0.70 11.59
C TYR A 168 11.25 1.61 12.72
N VAL A 169 11.82 2.77 12.37
CA VAL A 169 11.95 3.86 13.34
C VAL A 169 10.60 4.59 13.38
N SER A 170 9.80 4.31 14.41
CA SER A 170 8.45 4.88 14.53
C SER A 170 8.50 6.40 14.63
N SER A 171 7.91 7.10 13.66
CA SER A 171 7.74 8.55 13.71
C SER A 171 6.32 8.95 14.13
N ALA A 172 5.32 8.14 13.77
CA ALA A 172 3.94 8.29 14.19
C ALA A 172 3.65 7.52 15.50
N PRO A 173 2.62 7.94 16.28
CA PRO A 173 2.05 7.11 17.34
C PRO A 173 1.50 5.80 16.80
N ASP A 174 1.29 4.82 17.68
CA ASP A 174 0.61 3.57 17.32
C ASP A 174 -0.76 3.86 16.66
N PRO A 175 -1.11 3.21 15.53
CA PRO A 175 -2.40 3.38 14.88
C PRO A 175 -3.64 3.20 15.78
N GLN A 176 -3.54 2.43 16.86
CA GLN A 176 -4.60 2.27 17.86
C GLN A 176 -4.90 3.56 18.63
N LEU A 177 -3.94 4.49 18.71
CA LEU A 177 -4.10 5.77 19.40
C LEU A 177 -4.85 6.82 18.57
N PHE A 178 -5.12 6.55 17.29
CA PHE A 178 -5.90 7.43 16.41
C PHE A 178 -7.41 7.22 16.52
N VAL A 179 -7.86 6.38 17.46
CA VAL A 179 -9.28 6.15 17.75
C VAL A 179 -9.93 7.43 18.27
N SER A 180 -11.00 7.86 17.59
CA SER A 180 -11.73 9.07 17.95
C SER A 180 -13.23 8.82 18.15
N GLN A 181 -13.77 7.79 17.48
CA GLN A 181 -15.18 7.43 17.53
C GLN A 181 -15.36 6.06 18.19
N ASN A 182 -16.54 5.83 18.79
CA ASN A 182 -16.87 4.54 19.40
C ASN A 182 -16.82 3.38 18.39
N THR A 183 -17.04 3.65 17.10
CA THR A 183 -17.00 2.65 16.02
C THR A 183 -15.59 2.31 15.54
N ASP A 184 -14.57 3.06 15.98
CA ASP A 184 -13.17 2.76 15.67
C ASP A 184 -12.66 1.63 16.56
N PHE A 185 -13.24 1.45 17.75
CA PHE A 185 -13.00 0.25 18.55
C PHE A 185 -13.56 -0.99 17.85
N PRO A 186 -12.90 -2.16 17.98
CA PRO A 186 -13.36 -3.41 17.38
C PRO A 186 -14.76 -3.80 17.86
N ILE A 187 -15.70 -3.81 16.93
CA ILE A 187 -17.07 -4.29 17.11
C ILE A 187 -17.25 -5.47 16.16
N PRO A 188 -17.53 -6.70 16.65
CA PRO A 188 -17.60 -7.90 15.81
C PRO A 188 -18.55 -7.79 14.61
N GLU A 189 -19.69 -7.12 14.78
CA GLU A 189 -20.70 -6.89 13.74
C GLU A 189 -20.16 -6.02 12.60
N LEU A 190 -19.17 -5.18 12.90
CA LEU A 190 -18.58 -4.24 11.99
C LEU A 190 -17.28 -4.75 11.36
N ASP A 191 -16.75 -5.89 11.81
CA ASP A 191 -15.46 -6.42 11.33
C ASP A 191 -15.52 -6.89 9.86
N SER A 192 -16.71 -7.30 9.40
CA SER A 192 -16.92 -7.94 8.10
C SER A 192 -17.45 -7.01 7.00
N ILE A 193 -17.52 -5.70 7.25
CA ILE A 193 -18.14 -4.75 6.31
C ILE A 193 -17.21 -4.27 5.17
N GLY A 194 -15.96 -4.76 5.14
CA GLY A 194 -14.99 -4.49 4.10
C GLY A 194 -13.69 -3.85 4.60
N MET A 195 -13.09 -3.00 3.76
CA MET A 195 -11.78 -2.40 3.99
C MET A 195 -11.87 -0.93 4.43
N GLN A 196 -10.90 -0.51 5.22
CA GLN A 196 -10.69 0.86 5.69
C GLN A 196 -9.47 1.47 4.99
N SER A 197 -9.56 2.77 4.66
CA SER A 197 -8.45 3.53 4.10
C SER A 197 -7.35 3.77 5.13
N ILE A 198 -6.11 3.64 4.69
CA ILE A 198 -4.92 3.85 5.51
C ILE A 198 -4.27 5.19 5.12
N PRO A 199 -4.50 6.26 5.90
CA PRO A 199 -3.81 7.52 5.68
C PRO A 199 -2.32 7.40 6.02
N ILE A 200 -1.50 8.16 5.30
CA ILE A 200 -0.04 8.23 5.53
C ILE A 200 0.33 8.70 6.94
N SER A 201 -0.56 9.45 7.59
CA SER A 201 -0.39 9.93 8.97
C SER A 201 -0.29 8.83 10.02
N MET A 202 -0.73 7.61 9.71
CA MET A 202 -0.56 6.45 10.59
C MET A 202 0.89 5.94 10.65
N TYR A 203 1.74 6.31 9.69
CA TYR A 203 3.13 5.84 9.62
C TYR A 203 4.17 6.95 9.53
N SER A 204 3.76 8.17 9.15
CA SER A 204 4.67 9.32 9.04
C SER A 204 4.13 10.51 9.81
N ASN A 205 4.94 11.02 10.74
CA ASN A 205 4.63 12.21 11.52
C ASN A 205 5.82 13.18 11.71
N ALA A 206 6.89 13.00 10.94
CA ALA A 206 8.07 13.84 11.03
C ALA A 206 8.29 14.70 9.77
N ASP A 207 8.65 15.97 9.96
CA ASP A 207 8.94 16.93 8.87
C ASP A 207 10.13 16.49 8.00
N ASN A 208 10.99 15.62 8.54
CA ASN A 208 12.10 15.02 7.82
C ASN A 208 11.66 13.92 6.82
N GLU A 209 10.42 13.42 6.89
CA GLU A 209 9.87 12.36 6.04
C GLU A 209 9.05 12.91 4.87
N LEU A 210 8.32 14.01 5.09
CA LEU A 210 7.40 14.63 4.13
C LEU A 210 7.89 16.03 3.73
N ALA A 211 7.86 16.40 2.43
CA ALA A 211 8.53 17.64 1.99
C ALA A 211 7.82 18.95 2.37
N LYS A 212 6.55 18.93 2.78
CA LYS A 212 5.79 20.13 3.19
C LYS A 212 4.95 19.91 4.46
N GLY A 213 5.40 19.03 5.37
CA GLY A 213 4.56 18.57 6.47
C GLY A 213 3.23 17.98 5.95
N PHE A 214 2.22 17.89 6.81
CA PHE A 214 0.89 17.37 6.43
C PHE A 214 0.11 18.36 5.56
N ALA A 215 0.38 18.41 4.26
CA ALA A 215 -0.46 19.18 3.32
C ALA A 215 -1.86 18.56 3.14
N SER A 216 -2.03 17.27 3.44
CA SER A 216 -3.32 16.59 3.64
C SER A 216 -3.08 15.31 4.44
N ALA A 217 -3.54 15.27 5.69
CA ALA A 217 -3.47 14.08 6.55
C ALA A 217 -4.30 12.90 6.00
N ASP A 218 -5.11 13.13 4.97
CA ASP A 218 -6.04 12.17 4.38
C ASP A 218 -5.48 11.42 3.17
N TYR A 219 -4.20 11.63 2.81
CA TYR A 219 -3.61 10.90 1.70
C TYR A 219 -3.60 9.39 1.99
N THR A 220 -4.48 8.67 1.27
CA THR A 220 -4.67 7.23 1.45
C THR A 220 -3.58 6.47 0.70
N MET A 221 -2.73 5.76 1.45
CA MET A 221 -1.67 4.92 0.90
C MET A 221 -2.21 3.59 0.37
N GLY A 222 -3.30 3.10 0.95
CA GLY A 222 -3.91 1.83 0.61
C GLY A 222 -5.13 1.54 1.47
N TYR A 223 -5.65 0.33 1.34
CA TYR A 223 -6.79 -0.15 2.10
C TYR A 223 -6.43 -1.46 2.80
N LEU A 224 -6.82 -1.60 4.05
CA LEU A 224 -6.68 -2.84 4.83
C LEU A 224 -8.04 -3.26 5.38
N PRO A 225 -8.24 -4.52 5.78
CA PRO A 225 -9.45 -4.93 6.47
C PRO A 225 -9.74 -4.02 7.66
N ARG A 226 -11.01 -3.75 7.93
CA ARG A 226 -11.40 -2.91 9.08
C ARG A 226 -10.77 -3.45 10.38
N TYR A 227 -10.45 -2.54 11.29
CA TYR A 227 -9.76 -2.84 12.55
C TYR A 227 -8.35 -3.43 12.37
N TYR A 228 -7.67 -3.10 11.27
CA TYR A 228 -6.29 -3.51 11.04
C TYR A 228 -5.34 -3.25 12.23
N PRO A 229 -5.45 -2.14 13.03
CA PRO A 229 -4.53 -1.89 14.14
C PRO A 229 -4.61 -2.95 15.25
N TRP A 230 -5.73 -3.67 15.35
CA TRP A 230 -5.92 -4.76 16.31
C TRP A 230 -5.63 -6.15 15.71
N LYS A 231 -5.42 -6.23 14.40
CA LYS A 231 -5.17 -7.50 13.69
C LYS A 231 -3.70 -7.68 13.37
N THR A 232 -2.97 -6.59 13.19
CA THR A 232 -1.58 -6.60 12.75
C THR A 232 -0.79 -5.53 13.48
N SER A 233 0.47 -5.83 13.79
CA SER A 233 1.47 -4.87 14.23
C SER A 233 2.71 -5.00 13.35
N TYR A 234 3.64 -4.05 13.46
CA TYR A 234 4.92 -4.05 12.77
C TYR A 234 6.06 -3.97 13.79
N ASP A 235 7.23 -4.46 13.40
CA ASP A 235 8.43 -4.40 14.23
C ASP A 235 9.03 -2.99 14.19
N TYR A 236 9.31 -2.43 15.37
CA TYR A 236 9.86 -1.08 15.50
C TYR A 236 11.00 -1.03 16.51
N VAL A 237 11.91 -0.09 16.28
CA VAL A 237 13.07 0.16 17.13
C VAL A 237 12.98 1.51 17.83
N LEU A 238 13.48 1.55 19.07
CA LEU A 238 13.41 2.73 19.95
C LEU A 238 14.78 3.02 20.59
N GLY A 239 14.92 4.22 21.16
CA GLY A 239 16.08 4.58 21.96
C GLY A 239 17.36 4.71 21.13
N ALA A 240 18.48 4.24 21.68
CA ALA A 240 19.80 4.37 21.06
C ALA A 240 19.92 3.68 19.69
N PHE A 241 19.13 2.63 19.44
CA PHE A 241 19.06 1.95 18.14
C PHE A 241 18.58 2.86 17.00
N THR A 242 17.89 3.96 17.31
CA THR A 242 17.47 4.96 16.32
C THR A 242 18.58 5.95 15.94
N THR A 243 19.63 6.06 16.76
CA THR A 243 20.66 7.11 16.65
C THR A 243 22.08 6.56 16.62
N THR A 244 22.59 6.11 17.78
CA THR A 244 24.01 5.76 17.98
C THR A 244 24.33 4.29 17.77
N GLU A 245 23.37 3.39 18.00
CA GLU A 245 23.57 1.93 17.98
C GLU A 245 22.91 1.29 16.73
N LYS A 246 22.97 1.97 15.58
CA LYS A 246 22.30 1.52 14.35
C LYS A 246 22.92 0.28 13.73
N GLU A 247 24.09 -0.13 14.18
CA GLU A 247 24.79 -1.32 13.68
C GLU A 247 24.16 -2.62 14.19
N TRP A 248 23.33 -2.55 15.24
CA TRP A 248 22.69 -3.71 15.88
C TRP A 248 21.32 -4.07 15.31
N VAL A 249 20.77 -3.21 14.47
CA VAL A 249 19.42 -3.33 13.88
C VAL A 249 19.48 -2.97 12.41
N ALA A 250 18.43 -3.29 11.63
CA ALA A 250 18.31 -2.87 10.24
C ALA A 250 17.17 -1.83 10.10
N PRO A 251 17.38 -0.58 10.58
CA PRO A 251 16.29 0.34 10.80
C PRO A 251 15.94 1.09 9.51
N ILE A 252 14.66 1.08 9.14
CA ILE A 252 14.10 2.04 8.19
C ILE A 252 14.04 3.40 8.89
N THR A 253 15.13 4.15 8.75
CA THR A 253 15.23 5.52 9.27
C THR A 253 14.33 6.48 8.49
N SER A 254 13.92 7.59 9.11
CA SER A 254 13.15 8.66 8.45
C SER A 254 13.76 9.13 7.11
N ALA A 255 15.10 9.14 6.99
CA ALA A 255 15.79 9.52 5.76
C ALA A 255 15.59 8.51 4.63
N ILE A 256 15.60 7.21 4.95
CA ILE A 256 15.33 6.14 3.98
C ILE A 256 13.84 6.10 3.64
N TRP A 257 13.00 6.23 4.66
CA TRP A 257 11.55 6.28 4.50
C TRP A 257 11.11 7.41 3.56
N LYS A 258 11.71 8.61 3.70
CA LYS A 258 11.51 9.72 2.75
C LYS A 258 11.85 9.36 1.30
N LYS A 259 12.92 8.58 1.07
CA LYS A 259 13.30 8.13 -0.29
C LYS A 259 12.27 7.14 -0.83
N MET A 260 11.77 6.22 0.00
CA MET A 260 10.69 5.31 -0.37
C MET A 260 9.40 6.06 -0.71
N LEU A 261 9.11 7.13 0.04
CA LEU A 261 7.98 8.03 -0.18
C LEU A 261 8.24 9.16 -1.20
N SER A 262 9.30 9.08 -2.01
CA SER A 262 9.79 10.22 -2.80
C SER A 262 8.73 10.90 -3.67
N THR A 263 7.78 10.15 -4.25
CA THR A 263 6.67 10.71 -5.03
C THR A 263 5.66 11.47 -4.18
N VAL A 264 5.31 10.93 -3.02
CA VAL A 264 4.45 11.60 -2.04
C VAL A 264 5.14 12.82 -1.46
N ALA A 265 6.45 12.72 -1.19
CA ALA A 265 7.28 13.84 -0.77
C ALA A 265 7.29 14.96 -1.81
N THR A 266 7.24 14.67 -3.12
CA THR A 266 7.15 15.70 -4.18
C THR A 266 5.74 16.24 -4.44
N ALA A 267 4.78 16.01 -3.54
CA ALA A 267 3.36 16.40 -3.66
C ALA A 267 2.59 15.71 -4.80
N SER A 268 3.04 14.52 -5.24
CA SER A 268 2.26 13.65 -6.11
C SER A 268 1.33 12.77 -5.26
N SER A 269 0.06 12.62 -5.68
CA SER A 269 -0.93 11.73 -5.04
C SER A 269 -0.75 10.25 -5.44
N SER A 270 0.48 9.81 -5.71
CA SER A 270 0.76 8.44 -6.13
C SER A 270 1.90 7.85 -5.33
N VAL A 271 1.71 6.63 -4.82
CA VAL A 271 2.76 5.80 -4.24
C VAL A 271 3.41 4.99 -5.37
N THR A 272 4.73 5.02 -5.46
CA THR A 272 5.48 4.21 -6.44
C THR A 272 5.84 2.85 -5.88
N TYR A 273 6.24 1.92 -6.76
CA TYR A 273 6.62 0.56 -6.37
C TYR A 273 7.78 0.51 -5.36
N ASN A 274 8.53 1.60 -5.19
CA ASN A 274 9.65 1.71 -4.26
C ASN A 274 9.27 1.40 -2.82
N ILE A 275 8.03 1.66 -2.40
CA ILE A 275 7.56 1.32 -1.05
C ILE A 275 7.53 -0.19 -0.79
N PHE A 276 7.42 -0.99 -1.85
CA PHE A 276 7.38 -2.46 -1.78
C PHE A 276 8.76 -3.10 -1.96
N LYS A 277 9.83 -2.29 -1.98
CA LYS A 277 11.21 -2.74 -2.20
C LYS A 277 12.10 -2.30 -1.05
N VAL A 278 13.01 -3.18 -0.67
CA VAL A 278 14.02 -2.90 0.33
C VAL A 278 15.14 -2.10 -0.31
N ASN A 279 15.48 -0.95 0.27
CA ASN A 279 16.61 -0.16 -0.19
C ASN A 279 17.90 -0.75 0.43
N PRO A 280 18.93 -1.11 -0.37
CA PRO A 280 20.17 -1.68 0.17
C PRO A 280 20.88 -0.75 1.15
N SER A 281 20.70 0.57 1.03
CA SER A 281 21.24 1.56 1.98
C SER A 281 20.71 1.44 3.41
N VAL A 282 19.69 0.60 3.66
CA VAL A 282 19.28 0.27 5.05
C VAL A 282 20.42 -0.41 5.82
N LEU A 283 21.30 -1.12 5.12
CA LEU A 283 22.39 -1.87 5.75
C LEU A 283 23.72 -1.10 5.74
N ASP A 284 23.73 0.18 5.33
CA ASP A 284 24.94 1.03 5.32
C ASP A 284 25.51 1.26 6.74
N SER A 285 24.72 1.10 7.79
CA SER A 285 25.21 1.11 9.18
C SER A 285 25.82 -0.21 9.62
N ILE A 286 25.49 -1.32 8.96
CA ILE A 286 25.94 -2.67 9.35
C ILE A 286 27.20 -3.05 8.56
N PHE A 287 27.21 -2.80 7.25
CA PHE A 287 28.30 -3.18 6.38
C PHE A 287 29.35 -2.09 6.25
N GLN A 288 30.61 -2.51 6.11
CA GLN A 288 31.75 -1.61 5.98
C GLN A 288 31.73 -0.78 4.69
N VAL A 289 31.08 -1.29 3.64
CA VAL A 289 30.99 -0.64 2.34
C VAL A 289 29.54 -0.21 2.11
N ASN A 290 29.34 1.08 1.90
CA ASN A 290 28.01 1.62 1.60
C ASN A 290 27.52 1.14 0.23
N ALA A 291 26.24 0.83 0.15
CA ALA A 291 25.62 0.38 -1.09
C ALA A 291 25.64 1.47 -2.18
N ASP A 292 26.07 1.10 -3.38
CA ASP A 292 26.01 1.94 -4.58
C ASP A 292 25.35 1.20 -5.76
N SER A 293 25.52 1.73 -6.99
CA SER A 293 24.94 1.14 -8.20
C SER A 293 25.84 0.08 -8.87
N LYS A 294 26.99 -0.22 -8.26
CA LYS A 294 27.98 -1.17 -8.78
C LYS A 294 27.98 -2.42 -7.91
N TRP A 295 28.33 -3.54 -8.53
CA TRP A 295 28.43 -4.84 -7.86
C TRP A 295 29.59 -4.90 -6.85
N ASP A 296 30.58 -4.00 -6.95
CA ASP A 296 31.70 -3.92 -6.00
C ASP A 296 31.25 -3.58 -4.57
N THR A 297 30.05 -3.02 -4.39
CA THR A 297 29.49 -2.68 -3.07
C THR A 297 28.52 -3.73 -2.54
N ASP A 298 28.34 -4.86 -3.23
CA ASP A 298 27.52 -5.97 -2.73
C ASP A 298 28.26 -6.75 -1.62
N PRO A 299 27.77 -6.72 -0.36
CA PRO A 299 28.41 -7.42 0.75
C PRO A 299 28.14 -8.93 0.75
N PHE A 300 27.21 -9.43 -0.08
CA PHE A 300 26.81 -10.84 -0.08
C PHE A 300 27.58 -11.66 -1.11
N LEU A 301 28.59 -12.38 -0.63
CA LEU A 301 29.38 -13.31 -1.44
C LEU A 301 28.81 -14.72 -1.37
N ILE A 302 28.36 -15.26 -2.51
CA ILE A 302 27.69 -16.55 -2.59
C ILE A 302 28.57 -17.54 -3.35
N ASN A 303 28.78 -18.71 -2.77
CA ASN A 303 29.33 -19.87 -3.46
C ASN A 303 28.25 -20.96 -3.50
N CYS A 304 27.96 -21.47 -4.70
CA CYS A 304 26.96 -22.50 -4.91
C CYS A 304 27.56 -23.67 -5.70
N ALA A 305 27.24 -24.89 -5.28
CA ALA A 305 27.62 -26.12 -5.96
C ALA A 305 26.37 -26.85 -6.41
N PHE A 306 26.17 -26.97 -7.73
CA PHE A 306 25.01 -27.61 -8.33
C PHE A 306 25.32 -29.07 -8.71
N ASP A 307 24.68 -30.04 -8.05
CA ASP A 307 24.65 -31.45 -8.47
C ASP A 307 23.35 -31.74 -9.24
N ILE A 308 23.39 -31.57 -10.57
CA ILE A 308 22.21 -31.72 -11.44
C ILE A 308 22.26 -33.07 -12.15
N LYS A 309 21.26 -33.91 -11.87
CA LYS A 309 21.07 -35.21 -12.53
C LYS A 309 19.81 -35.16 -13.37
N VAL A 310 19.93 -35.45 -14.67
CA VAL A 310 18.80 -35.41 -15.60
C VAL A 310 18.68 -36.73 -16.34
N VAL A 311 17.47 -37.29 -16.34
CA VAL A 311 17.09 -38.43 -17.18
C VAL A 311 16.44 -37.87 -18.44
N ARG A 312 17.00 -38.16 -19.61
CA ARG A 312 16.45 -37.76 -20.91
C ARG A 312 16.50 -38.94 -21.86
N ASN A 313 15.59 -38.99 -22.81
CA ASN A 313 15.65 -39.94 -23.90
C ASN A 313 16.65 -39.47 -24.98
N LEU A 314 17.92 -39.32 -24.57
CA LEU A 314 19.02 -38.98 -25.46
C LEU A 314 20.01 -40.13 -25.44
N ASP A 315 20.51 -40.49 -26.62
CA ASP A 315 21.61 -41.43 -26.72
C ASP A 315 22.86 -40.85 -26.07
N TYR A 316 23.60 -41.72 -25.38
CA TYR A 316 24.87 -41.36 -24.74
C TYR A 316 25.94 -41.03 -25.80
N SER A 317 25.92 -41.72 -26.94
CA SER A 317 26.93 -41.55 -28.01
C SER A 317 26.54 -40.56 -29.11
N GLY A 318 25.31 -40.05 -29.10
CA GLY A 318 24.79 -39.14 -30.12
C GLY A 318 24.61 -39.78 -31.50
N MET A 319 24.52 -41.11 -31.57
CA MET A 319 24.38 -41.83 -32.83
C MET A 319 22.90 -42.06 -33.16
N PRO A 320 22.51 -41.98 -34.45
CA PRO A 320 21.14 -42.17 -34.87
C PRO A 320 20.81 -43.67 -34.96
N TYR A 321 20.50 -44.31 -33.83
CA TYR A 321 19.95 -45.66 -33.79
C TYR A 321 18.68 -45.72 -32.95
#